data_AF-A0A229NUM0-F1
#
_entry.id   AF-A0A229NUM0-F1
#
_cell.length_a   1.000
_cell.length_b   1.000
_cell.length_c   1.000
_cell.angle_alpha   90.00
_cell.angle_beta   90.00
_cell.angle_gamma   90.00
#
_symmetry.space_group_name_H-M   'P 1'
#
loop_
_entity.id
_entity.type
_entity.pdbx_description
1 polymer ?
#
loop_
_entity_poly.entity_id
_entity_poly.type
_entity_poly.pdbx_seq_one_letter_code
_entity_poly.pdbx_strand_id
1 'polypeptide(L)'
;MKPIGRNETCYCGSGKKYKKCCIQKDELQKKNSMASHGNVIQFPGSTRPPESQYSLDQMMETISDMLIWKSEAYKEVAEIFVSRLHRNYSLHHGQARQFVFNLTTNWHQFSSEIEPKFRKSGGFAGALEYMAAINLSVDTTQKELAIQHAVSEGTLSRCFAQLFDYMRHNGLLPGDSPITHPSESRQQGFSLKEGEEQMRAITELLNAQNFQSSAEAQAFLDKLMRDGSPKPINNQASRAQQARELLITADREPNSKKRIELAKQAMKLDPGNADIYLIYSQEAKTVRDALHYAKLGMEAAKTSLGADFFKENTGHFWGLIETRPFMRAKFAYAQLLQEEDNDKDAASQYEELLTLCPNDNLGVRYELLAIYLNQNELKLAQQLFDEHEEHTTNVLYDRLVLEYLKNGISDRLAPLASAARKANPYVIAYVTGQKKLSRMQNDYITAGDESEAENYAYSHRKLWIKPELAKLRAWLKQQQ
;
A
#
# COMPACT_ATOMS: atom_id res chain seq x y z
N MET A 1 -34.00 6.61 36.43
CA MET A 1 -33.44 7.96 36.68
C MET A 1 -34.31 9.00 35.99
N LYS A 2 -34.60 10.14 36.63
CA LYS A 2 -35.27 11.26 35.95
C LYS A 2 -34.37 11.77 34.80
N PRO A 3 -34.92 12.07 33.62
CA PRO A 3 -34.12 12.61 32.52
C PRO A 3 -33.61 13.99 32.90
N ILE A 4 -32.28 14.17 32.85
CA ILE A 4 -31.62 15.47 33.07
C ILE A 4 -32.13 16.49 32.05
N GLY A 5 -32.57 17.65 32.51
CA GLY A 5 -33.06 18.71 31.65
C GLY A 5 -31.93 19.31 30.81
N ARG A 6 -32.18 19.64 29.54
CA ARG A 6 -31.15 20.20 28.60
C ARG A 6 -30.39 21.41 29.18
N ASN A 7 -31.02 22.19 30.06
CA ASN A 7 -30.43 23.39 30.67
C ASN A 7 -29.84 23.16 32.08
N GLU A 8 -29.96 21.96 32.66
CA GLU A 8 -29.43 21.61 33.98
C GLU A 8 -27.91 21.39 33.95
N THR A 9 -27.26 21.48 35.11
CA THR A 9 -25.82 21.24 35.24
C THR A 9 -25.49 19.78 34.91
N CYS A 10 -24.51 19.58 34.03
CA CYS A 10 -24.16 18.27 33.50
C CYS A 10 -23.67 17.33 34.61
N TYR A 11 -24.12 16.07 34.57
CA TYR A 11 -23.83 15.05 35.59
C TYR A 11 -22.34 14.68 35.69
N CYS A 12 -21.52 15.02 34.69
CA CYS A 12 -20.08 14.74 34.68
C CYS A 12 -19.25 15.66 35.60
N GLY A 13 -19.90 16.54 36.37
CA GLY A 13 -19.22 17.45 37.31
C GLY A 13 -18.52 18.63 36.65
N SER A 14 -18.70 18.86 35.34
CA SER A 14 -18.00 19.92 34.60
C SER A 14 -18.48 21.35 34.90
N GLY A 15 -19.56 21.52 35.67
CA GLY A 15 -20.21 22.81 35.93
C GLY A 15 -20.93 23.43 34.72
N LYS A 16 -20.86 22.81 33.52
CA LYS A 16 -21.51 23.30 32.30
C LYS A 16 -22.95 22.79 32.19
N LYS A 17 -23.81 23.50 31.45
CA LYS A 17 -25.17 23.01 31.11
C LYS A 17 -25.08 21.73 30.27
N TYR A 18 -25.95 20.75 30.54
CA TYR A 18 -25.96 19.43 29.88
C TYR A 18 -25.95 19.53 28.35
N LYS A 19 -26.73 20.46 27.77
CA LYS A 19 -26.75 20.72 26.31
C LYS A 19 -25.42 21.18 25.71
N LYS A 20 -24.48 21.68 26.52
CA LYS A 20 -23.15 22.14 26.10
C LYS A 20 -22.03 21.21 26.58
N CYS A 21 -22.38 20.02 27.08
CA CYS A 21 -21.42 19.06 27.60
C CYS A 21 -21.71 17.63 27.13
N CYS A 22 -22.35 16.77 27.95
CA CYS A 22 -22.51 15.36 27.61
C CYS A 22 -23.68 15.03 26.66
N ILE A 23 -24.53 15.99 26.28
CA ILE A 23 -25.73 15.70 25.47
C ILE A 23 -25.39 14.99 24.14
N GLN A 24 -24.31 15.40 23.48
CA GLN A 24 -23.89 14.80 22.21
C GLN A 24 -23.35 13.39 22.42
N LYS A 25 -22.58 13.17 23.51
CA LYS A 25 -22.07 11.83 23.89
C LYS A 25 -23.22 10.85 24.14
N ASP A 26 -24.25 11.29 24.87
CA ASP A 26 -25.39 10.44 25.23
C ASP A 26 -26.32 10.19 24.03
N GLU A 27 -26.47 11.16 23.12
CA GLU A 27 -27.21 10.99 21.86
C GLU A 27 -26.53 10.02 20.90
N LEU A 28 -25.19 10.03 20.82
CA LEU A 28 -24.38 9.07 20.06
C LEU A 28 -24.47 7.66 20.65
N GLN A 29 -24.41 7.52 21.97
CA GLN A 29 -24.55 6.23 22.64
C GLN A 29 -25.92 5.58 22.38
N LYS A 30 -26.99 6.38 22.33
CA LYS A 30 -28.34 5.90 21.98
C LYS A 30 -28.44 5.43 20.53
N LYS A 31 -27.83 6.14 19.57
CA LYS A 31 -27.81 5.70 18.16
C LYS A 31 -27.14 4.34 17.98
N ASN A 32 -26.03 4.09 18.68
CA ASN A 32 -25.31 2.81 18.60
C ASN A 32 -26.10 1.63 19.20
N SER A 33 -26.94 1.88 20.22
CA SER A 33 -27.77 0.83 20.83
C SER A 33 -28.95 0.36 19.98
N MET A 34 -29.39 1.15 18.98
CA MET A 34 -30.52 0.81 18.11
C MET A 34 -30.11 0.03 16.85
N ALA A 35 -28.81 -0.02 16.51
CA ALA A 35 -28.31 -0.72 15.32
C ALA A 35 -28.10 -2.23 15.53
N SER A 36 -28.24 -2.76 16.75
CA SER A 36 -27.83 -4.14 17.11
C SER A 36 -28.97 -5.15 17.30
N HIS A 37 -30.21 -4.84 16.93
CA HIS A 37 -31.36 -5.74 17.16
C HIS A 37 -32.16 -6.02 15.87
N GLY A 38 -31.49 -6.56 14.85
CA GLY A 38 -32.17 -7.30 13.78
C GLY A 38 -32.53 -8.69 14.27
N ASN A 39 -33.80 -8.91 14.64
CA ASN A 39 -34.34 -10.23 15.00
C ASN A 39 -34.16 -11.23 13.83
N VAL A 40 -33.21 -12.15 13.96
CA VAL A 40 -33.12 -13.33 13.07
C VAL A 40 -33.98 -14.44 13.66
N ILE A 41 -35.08 -14.76 13.00
CA ILE A 41 -35.89 -15.95 13.31
C ILE A 41 -35.10 -17.18 12.84
N GLN A 42 -34.72 -18.06 13.77
CA GLN A 42 -33.99 -19.30 13.48
C GLN A 42 -34.93 -20.35 12.87
N PHE A 43 -34.54 -20.93 11.73
CA PHE A 43 -35.19 -22.11 11.16
C PHE A 43 -34.76 -23.37 11.94
N PRO A 44 -35.67 -24.28 12.33
CA PRO A 44 -35.29 -25.52 13.01
C PRO A 44 -34.59 -26.46 12.02
N GLY A 45 -33.29 -26.72 12.22
CA GLY A 45 -32.58 -27.80 11.51
C GLY A 45 -31.17 -27.50 11.01
N SER A 46 -30.62 -26.29 11.11
CA SER A 46 -29.21 -26.03 10.75
C SER A 46 -28.30 -26.08 11.98
N THR A 47 -27.85 -27.27 12.36
CA THR A 47 -26.73 -27.40 13.30
C THR A 47 -25.43 -27.10 12.57
N ARG A 48 -25.06 -25.82 12.47
CA ARG A 48 -23.67 -25.42 12.20
C ARG A 48 -22.95 -25.37 13.55
N PRO A 49 -21.75 -25.99 13.71
CA PRO A 49 -21.00 -25.88 14.96
C PRO A 49 -20.62 -24.41 15.20
N PRO A 50 -20.45 -23.96 16.45
CA PRO A 50 -20.02 -22.60 16.73
C PRO A 50 -18.57 -22.43 16.25
N GLU A 51 -18.37 -21.62 15.21
CA GLU A 51 -17.04 -21.11 14.88
C GLU A 51 -16.49 -20.36 16.10
N SER A 52 -15.24 -20.66 16.43
CA SER A 52 -14.56 -20.33 17.67
C SER A 52 -14.54 -18.82 17.98
N GLN A 53 -15.23 -18.45 19.06
CA GLN A 53 -15.04 -17.17 19.75
C GLN A 53 -13.62 -17.13 20.34
N TYR A 54 -12.72 -16.44 19.66
CA TYR A 54 -11.45 -16.01 20.25
C TYR A 54 -11.75 -14.78 21.12
N SER A 55 -11.44 -14.82 22.43
CA SER A 55 -11.78 -13.71 23.34
C SER A 55 -10.73 -12.60 23.26
N LEU A 56 -11.16 -11.35 23.44
CA LEU A 56 -10.29 -10.17 23.62
C LEU A 56 -9.15 -10.46 24.61
N ASP A 57 -9.42 -11.28 25.63
CA ASP A 57 -8.46 -11.68 26.67
C ASP A 57 -7.27 -12.44 26.07
N GLN A 58 -7.47 -13.35 25.11
CA GLN A 58 -6.39 -14.09 24.45
C GLN A 58 -5.51 -13.20 23.57
N MET A 59 -6.10 -12.17 22.93
CA MET A 59 -5.36 -11.20 22.13
C MET A 59 -4.50 -10.29 23.02
N MET A 60 -5.04 -9.89 24.17
CA MET A 60 -4.33 -9.07 25.16
C MET A 60 -3.21 -9.85 25.85
N GLU A 61 -3.43 -11.12 26.16
CA GLU A 61 -2.42 -12.05 26.67
C GLU A 61 -1.26 -12.21 25.66
N THR A 62 -1.58 -12.41 24.38
CA THR A 62 -0.59 -12.50 23.30
C THR A 62 0.27 -11.23 23.18
N ILE A 63 -0.34 -10.04 23.26
CA ILE A 63 0.38 -8.76 23.23
C ILE A 63 1.28 -8.62 24.47
N SER A 64 0.82 -9.06 25.63
CA SER A 64 1.57 -9.01 26.88
C SER A 64 2.76 -9.98 26.89
N ASP A 65 2.63 -11.14 26.24
CA ASP A 65 3.66 -12.18 26.22
C ASP A 65 4.73 -11.96 25.14
N MET A 66 4.37 -11.34 24.01
CA MET A 66 5.29 -11.14 22.88
C MET A 66 6.06 -9.81 22.90
N LEU A 67 5.55 -8.78 23.58
CA LEU A 67 6.10 -7.42 23.50
C LEU A 67 6.59 -6.91 24.87
N ILE A 68 7.88 -6.61 24.97
CA ILE A 68 8.47 -5.96 26.15
C ILE A 68 8.35 -4.45 25.98
N TRP A 69 7.55 -3.79 26.82
CA TRP A 69 7.32 -2.35 26.78
C TRP A 69 8.33 -1.58 27.63
N LYS A 70 8.95 -0.54 27.07
CA LYS A 70 9.85 0.38 27.81
C LYS A 70 9.12 1.20 28.88
N SER A 71 7.80 1.35 28.78
CA SER A 71 6.97 2.10 29.72
C SER A 71 5.57 1.53 29.82
N GLU A 72 5.00 1.50 31.02
CA GLU A 72 3.61 1.09 31.26
C GLU A 72 2.61 1.99 30.51
N ALA A 73 2.96 3.27 30.30
CA ALA A 73 2.13 4.18 29.51
C ALA A 73 2.03 3.77 28.03
N TYR A 74 3.06 3.09 27.48
CA TYR A 74 3.03 2.61 26.09
C TYR A 74 2.17 1.36 25.96
N LYS A 75 2.26 0.48 26.96
CA LYS A 75 1.36 -0.67 27.07
C LYS A 75 -0.09 -0.19 27.16
N GLU A 76 -0.40 0.76 28.03
CA GLU A 76 -1.76 1.31 28.19
C GLU A 76 -2.34 1.85 26.88
N VAL A 77 -1.55 2.53 26.04
CA VAL A 77 -2.00 2.97 24.71
C VAL A 77 -2.44 1.79 23.85
N ALA A 78 -1.66 0.70 23.84
CA ALA A 78 -1.97 -0.50 23.08
C ALA A 78 -3.29 -1.13 23.53
N GLU A 79 -3.44 -1.31 24.84
CA GLU A 79 -4.64 -1.89 25.44
C GLU A 79 -5.91 -1.09 25.10
N ILE A 80 -5.83 0.24 25.16
CA ILE A 80 -6.96 1.13 24.87
C ILE A 80 -7.40 0.99 23.41
N PHE A 81 -6.49 1.07 22.45
CA PHE A 81 -6.91 1.03 21.05
C PHE A 81 -7.36 -0.38 20.64
N VAL A 82 -6.67 -1.45 21.07
CA VAL A 82 -7.03 -2.84 20.75
C VAL A 82 -8.41 -3.18 21.27
N SER A 83 -8.71 -2.82 22.53
CA SER A 83 -10.04 -3.02 23.13
C SER A 83 -11.14 -2.32 22.34
N ARG A 84 -10.86 -1.10 21.85
CA ARG A 84 -11.82 -0.30 21.09
C ARG A 84 -12.02 -0.80 19.67
N LEU A 85 -10.96 -1.22 18.99
CA LEU A 85 -11.06 -1.87 17.68
C LEU A 85 -11.90 -3.14 17.75
N HIS A 86 -11.65 -4.00 18.75
CA HIS A 86 -12.45 -5.20 18.96
C HIS A 86 -13.93 -4.89 19.23
N ARG A 87 -14.24 -3.86 20.02
CA ARG A 87 -15.63 -3.52 20.40
C ARG A 87 -16.41 -2.78 19.32
N ASN A 88 -15.76 -1.89 18.58
CA ASN A 88 -16.46 -0.92 17.72
C ASN A 88 -16.43 -1.28 16.22
N TYR A 89 -15.56 -2.20 15.79
CA TYR A 89 -15.28 -2.41 14.36
C TYR A 89 -15.63 -3.81 13.82
N SER A 90 -16.50 -4.59 14.48
CA SER A 90 -17.00 -5.91 14.02
C SER A 90 -15.94 -6.80 13.36
N LEU A 91 -14.81 -7.00 14.04
CA LEU A 91 -13.62 -7.67 13.52
C LEU A 91 -13.78 -9.21 13.58
N HIS A 92 -14.59 -9.79 12.68
CA HIS A 92 -14.93 -11.23 12.72
C HIS A 92 -14.10 -12.14 11.77
N HIS A 93 -13.02 -11.64 11.16
CA HIS A 93 -12.22 -12.42 10.19
C HIS A 93 -10.71 -12.38 10.49
N GLY A 94 -9.98 -13.42 10.06
CA GLY A 94 -8.54 -13.60 10.35
C GLY A 94 -7.65 -12.42 9.93
N GLN A 95 -8.03 -11.69 8.88
CA GLN A 95 -7.35 -10.48 8.41
C GLN A 95 -7.40 -9.33 9.43
N ALA A 96 -8.50 -9.21 10.17
CA ALA A 96 -8.64 -8.18 11.21
C ALA A 96 -7.71 -8.41 12.41
N ARG A 97 -7.40 -9.68 12.72
CA ARG A 97 -6.43 -10.02 13.78
C ARG A 97 -5.02 -9.60 13.40
N GLN A 98 -4.61 -9.92 12.17
CA GLN A 98 -3.29 -9.53 11.67
C GLN A 98 -3.16 -8.00 11.61
N PHE A 99 -4.22 -7.32 11.22
CA PHE A 99 -4.26 -5.86 11.20
C PHE A 99 -4.05 -5.22 12.58
N VAL A 100 -4.78 -5.69 13.60
CA VAL A 100 -4.63 -5.22 14.99
C VAL A 100 -3.24 -5.55 15.52
N PHE A 101 -2.71 -6.73 15.21
CA PHE A 101 -1.36 -7.13 15.59
C PHE A 101 -0.30 -6.21 14.97
N ASN A 102 -0.37 -5.97 13.66
CA ASN A 102 0.55 -5.09 12.93
C ASN A 102 0.52 -3.64 13.47
N LEU A 103 -0.66 -3.08 13.74
CA LEU A 103 -0.75 -1.76 14.35
C LEU A 103 -0.16 -1.74 15.77
N THR A 104 -0.31 -2.83 16.53
CA THR A 104 0.27 -2.96 17.87
C THR A 104 1.80 -3.04 17.82
N THR A 105 2.36 -3.79 16.87
CA THR A 105 3.81 -3.90 16.68
C THR A 105 4.40 -2.60 16.14
N ASN A 106 3.70 -1.90 15.24
CA ASN A 106 4.14 -0.58 14.77
C ASN A 106 4.15 0.45 15.90
N TRP A 107 3.15 0.43 16.78
CA TRP A 107 3.15 1.25 17.99
C TRP A 107 4.28 0.87 18.95
N HIS A 108 4.55 -0.42 19.13
CA HIS A 108 5.67 -0.89 19.94
C HIS A 108 7.03 -0.40 19.41
N GLN A 109 7.24 -0.48 18.11
CA GLN A 109 8.47 -0.01 17.47
C GLN A 109 8.63 1.50 17.60
N PHE A 110 7.59 2.26 17.24
CA PHE A 110 7.57 3.72 17.38
C PHE A 110 7.86 4.16 18.83
N SER A 111 7.14 3.58 19.80
CA SER A 111 7.30 3.96 21.20
C SER A 111 8.65 3.56 21.79
N SER A 112 9.27 2.50 21.25
CA SER A 112 10.61 2.06 21.66
C SER A 112 11.73 2.91 21.07
N GLU A 113 11.59 3.40 19.84
CA GLU A 113 12.62 4.19 19.14
C GLU A 113 12.50 5.70 19.42
N ILE A 114 11.29 6.23 19.36
CA ILE A 114 11.03 7.68 19.47
C ILE A 114 10.85 8.11 20.93
N GLU A 115 10.51 7.18 21.82
CA GLU A 115 10.24 7.42 23.25
C GLU A 115 9.35 8.66 23.49
N PRO A 116 8.15 8.69 22.88
CA PRO A 116 7.29 9.86 22.91
C PRO A 116 6.85 10.18 24.35
N LYS A 117 6.88 11.47 24.70
CA LYS A 117 6.42 11.96 26.01
C LYS A 117 4.97 12.45 25.91
N PHE A 118 4.07 11.83 26.66
CA PHE A 118 2.67 12.24 26.73
C PHE A 118 2.09 12.08 28.14
N ARG A 119 1.08 12.90 28.46
CA ARG A 119 0.38 12.87 29.77
C ARG A 119 -0.89 12.02 29.78
N LYS A 120 -1.49 11.76 28.60
CA LYS A 120 -2.72 11.00 28.44
C LYS A 120 -2.60 10.06 27.24
N SER A 121 -2.91 8.79 27.46
CA SER A 121 -2.80 7.70 26.48
C SER A 121 -3.78 7.87 25.31
N GLY A 122 -4.88 8.59 25.51
CA GLY A 122 -5.90 8.88 24.49
C GLY A 122 -5.40 9.64 23.24
N GLY A 123 -4.26 10.35 23.32
CA GLY A 123 -3.69 11.02 22.15
C GLY A 123 -3.24 10.04 21.06
N PHE A 124 -2.34 9.12 21.44
CA PHE A 124 -1.83 8.09 20.54
C PHE A 124 -2.84 6.95 20.32
N ALA A 125 -3.62 6.57 21.34
CA ALA A 125 -4.66 5.55 21.17
C ALA A 125 -5.75 5.99 20.17
N GLY A 126 -6.16 7.27 20.22
CA GLY A 126 -7.10 7.84 19.25
C GLY A 126 -6.52 8.01 17.86
N ALA A 127 -5.21 8.30 17.75
CA ALA A 127 -4.52 8.35 16.47
C ALA A 127 -4.44 6.95 15.83
N LEU A 128 -4.12 5.91 16.60
CA LEU A 128 -4.10 4.52 16.12
C LEU A 128 -5.49 4.02 15.71
N GLU A 129 -6.54 4.36 16.47
CA GLU A 129 -7.93 4.06 16.08
C GLU A 129 -8.34 4.83 14.81
N TYR A 130 -7.84 6.06 14.62
CA TYR A 130 -8.08 6.81 13.39
C TYR A 130 -7.39 6.19 12.18
N MET A 131 -6.14 5.76 12.34
CA MET A 131 -5.41 5.01 11.30
C MET A 131 -6.13 3.71 10.94
N ALA A 132 -6.66 3.01 11.95
CA ALA A 132 -7.46 1.82 11.75
C ALA A 132 -8.76 2.12 11.00
N ALA A 133 -9.47 3.18 11.38
CA ALA A 133 -10.72 3.56 10.72
C ALA A 133 -10.51 3.93 9.25
N ILE A 134 -9.43 4.63 8.89
CA ILE A 134 -9.06 4.92 7.50
C ILE A 134 -8.84 3.61 6.72
N ASN A 135 -8.07 2.68 7.27
CA ASN A 135 -7.74 1.42 6.60
C ASN A 135 -8.95 0.48 6.46
N LEU A 136 -9.86 0.51 7.42
CA LEU A 136 -11.10 -0.28 7.40
C LEU A 136 -12.25 0.42 6.66
N SER A 137 -11.99 1.57 6.03
CA SER A 137 -12.99 2.41 5.35
C SER A 137 -14.21 2.72 6.22
N VAL A 138 -13.99 2.94 7.52
CA VAL A 138 -15.04 3.32 8.46
C VAL A 138 -15.11 4.83 8.58
N ASP A 139 -16.28 5.38 8.26
CA ASP A 139 -16.57 6.80 8.35
C ASP A 139 -16.39 7.31 9.80
N THR A 140 -15.29 8.03 10.04
CA THR A 140 -15.05 8.73 11.30
C THR A 140 -14.09 9.92 11.09
N THR A 141 -14.14 10.88 12.00
CA THR A 141 -13.26 12.06 11.99
C THR A 141 -12.31 12.07 13.19
N GLN A 142 -11.15 12.70 13.03
CA GLN A 142 -10.23 12.97 14.15
C GLN A 142 -10.92 13.73 15.30
N LYS A 143 -11.87 14.61 14.96
CA LYS A 143 -12.67 15.36 15.92
C LYS A 143 -13.57 14.45 16.77
N GLU A 144 -14.23 13.48 16.14
CA GLU A 144 -15.08 12.50 16.84
C GLU A 144 -14.24 11.58 17.74
N LEU A 145 -13.13 11.05 17.22
CA LEU A 145 -12.26 10.19 18.01
C LEU A 145 -11.57 10.94 19.15
N ALA A 146 -11.19 12.21 18.97
CA ALA A 146 -10.62 13.03 20.05
C ALA A 146 -11.59 13.16 21.24
N ILE A 147 -12.89 13.33 20.97
CA ILE A 147 -13.94 13.36 22.00
C ILE A 147 -14.08 12.00 22.70
N GLN A 148 -13.99 10.91 21.94
CA GLN A 148 -14.10 9.55 22.46
C GLN A 148 -12.88 9.13 23.30
N HIS A 149 -11.70 9.66 22.98
CA HIS A 149 -10.43 9.45 23.70
C HIS A 149 -10.11 10.53 24.75
N ALA A 150 -11.05 11.45 25.01
CA ALA A 150 -10.93 12.50 26.01
C ALA A 150 -9.68 13.40 25.85
N VAL A 151 -9.31 13.70 24.61
CA VAL A 151 -8.24 14.62 24.21
C VAL A 151 -8.77 15.74 23.31
N SER A 152 -7.97 16.78 23.05
CA SER A 152 -8.33 17.78 22.04
C SER A 152 -8.05 17.27 20.63
N GLU A 153 -8.81 17.75 19.65
CA GLU A 153 -8.60 17.46 18.23
C GLU A 153 -7.15 17.75 17.80
N GLY A 154 -6.60 18.89 18.20
CA GLY A 154 -5.19 19.23 17.93
C GLY A 154 -4.16 18.35 18.65
N THR A 155 -4.54 17.63 19.72
CA THR A 155 -3.65 16.64 20.34
C THR A 155 -3.66 15.33 19.56
N LEU A 156 -4.85 14.85 19.17
CA LEU A 156 -4.97 13.64 18.35
C LEU A 156 -4.29 13.84 16.99
N SER A 157 -4.54 14.98 16.33
CA SER A 157 -3.93 15.33 15.04
C SER A 157 -2.40 15.34 15.10
N ARG A 158 -1.81 15.91 16.17
CA ARG A 158 -0.36 15.89 16.38
C ARG A 158 0.18 14.48 16.61
N CYS A 159 -0.50 13.67 17.43
CA CYS A 159 -0.12 12.28 17.67
C CYS A 159 -0.22 11.43 16.40
N PHE A 160 -1.26 11.65 15.58
CA PHE A 160 -1.44 11.02 14.29
C PHE A 160 -0.32 11.41 13.32
N ALA A 161 0.01 12.70 13.20
CA ALA A 161 1.10 13.14 12.34
C ALA A 161 2.43 12.48 12.73
N GLN A 162 2.76 12.44 14.04
CA GLN A 162 3.98 11.77 14.51
C GLN A 162 4.01 10.27 14.18
N LEU A 163 2.90 9.56 14.39
CA LEU A 163 2.81 8.14 14.06
C LEU A 163 2.87 7.90 12.55
N PHE A 164 2.13 8.69 11.78
CA PHE A 164 2.05 8.58 10.34
C PHE A 164 3.38 8.88 9.68
N ASP A 165 4.06 9.98 10.08
CA ASP A 165 5.37 10.34 9.56
C ASP A 165 6.40 9.25 9.87
N TYR A 166 6.41 8.74 11.11
CA TYR A 166 7.29 7.65 11.48
C TYR A 166 7.00 6.38 10.68
N MET A 167 5.74 5.98 10.57
CA MET A 167 5.36 4.77 9.85
C MET A 167 5.68 4.92 8.36
N ARG A 168 5.48 6.09 7.76
CA ARG A 168 5.86 6.39 6.37
C ARG A 168 7.37 6.32 6.16
N HIS A 169 8.15 6.94 7.04
CA HIS A 169 9.61 6.94 6.92
C HIS A 169 10.22 5.55 7.08
N ASN A 170 9.54 4.65 7.79
CA ASN A 170 10.00 3.28 8.03
C ASN A 170 9.28 2.22 7.18
N GLY A 171 8.45 2.63 6.19
CA GLY A 171 7.73 1.70 5.32
C GLY A 171 6.69 0.82 6.04
N LEU A 172 6.18 1.28 7.18
CA LEU A 172 5.24 0.58 8.07
C LEU A 172 3.77 0.92 7.78
N LEU A 173 3.48 1.83 6.82
CA LEU A 173 2.12 2.10 6.38
C LEU A 173 1.63 0.99 5.44
N PRO A 174 0.35 0.58 5.53
CA PRO A 174 -0.28 -0.27 4.54
C PRO A 174 -0.22 0.43 3.17
N GLY A 175 0.57 -0.10 2.22
CA GLY A 175 0.85 0.54 0.93
C GLY A 175 2.32 0.89 0.66
N ASP A 176 3.18 0.91 1.68
CA ASP A 176 4.63 1.17 1.51
C ASP A 176 5.45 -0.11 1.30
N SER A 177 4.80 -1.27 1.22
CA SER A 177 5.40 -2.46 0.63
C SER A 177 5.45 -2.28 -0.90
N PRO A 178 6.56 -2.58 -1.58
CA PRO A 178 6.76 -2.39 -3.03
C PRO A 178 5.79 -3.16 -3.94
N ILE A 179 4.82 -3.87 -3.37
CA ILE A 179 3.75 -4.50 -4.11
C ILE A 179 2.45 -4.25 -3.34
N THR A 180 1.76 -3.16 -3.68
CA THR A 180 0.33 -3.03 -3.41
C THR A 180 -0.42 -2.65 -4.67
N HIS A 181 -1.12 -3.64 -5.21
CA HIS A 181 -2.32 -3.49 -6.04
C HIS A 181 -3.39 -4.45 -5.47
N PRO A 182 -4.68 -4.15 -5.67
CA PRO A 182 -5.49 -3.43 -4.70
C PRO A 182 -6.56 -4.34 -4.11
N SER A 183 -6.51 -4.60 -2.80
CA SER A 183 -7.47 -5.42 -2.03
C SER A 183 -8.90 -5.38 -2.57
N GLU A 184 -9.64 -6.47 -2.40
CA GLU A 184 -11.00 -6.79 -2.88
C GLU A 184 -12.12 -5.74 -2.68
N SER A 185 -11.83 -4.50 -2.29
CA SER A 185 -12.69 -3.33 -2.45
C SER A 185 -12.72 -2.84 -3.91
N ARG A 186 -13.40 -3.59 -4.78
CA ARG A 186 -14.00 -3.00 -6.01
C ARG A 186 -15.14 -2.02 -5.71
N GLN A 187 -15.31 -1.62 -4.45
CA GLN A 187 -16.24 -0.58 -4.02
C GLN A 187 -15.49 0.34 -3.04
N GLN A 188 -15.16 1.55 -3.49
CA GLN A 188 -14.70 2.73 -2.70
C GLN A 188 -13.18 3.02 -2.52
N GLY A 189 -12.28 2.54 -3.39
CA GLY A 189 -10.91 3.07 -3.52
C GLY A 189 -10.68 3.84 -4.82
N PHE A 190 -9.92 4.94 -4.80
CA PHE A 190 -9.45 5.61 -6.02
C PHE A 190 -8.41 4.74 -6.74
N SER A 191 -8.51 4.59 -8.06
CA SER A 191 -7.47 4.01 -8.90
C SER A 191 -6.24 4.93 -8.94
N LEU A 192 -5.07 4.40 -9.33
CA LEU A 192 -3.86 5.21 -9.52
C LEU A 192 -4.11 6.43 -10.41
N LYS A 193 -4.82 6.23 -11.54
CA LYS A 193 -5.12 7.31 -12.49
C LYS A 193 -6.11 8.34 -11.92
N GLU A 194 -7.01 7.93 -11.04
CA GLU A 194 -7.87 8.88 -10.32
C GLU A 194 -7.11 9.70 -9.30
N GLY A 195 -6.18 9.07 -8.57
CA GLY A 195 -5.25 9.79 -7.70
C GLY A 195 -4.41 10.79 -8.49
N GLU A 196 -3.93 10.42 -9.67
CA GLU A 196 -3.24 11.32 -10.61
C GLU A 196 -4.11 12.50 -11.05
N GLU A 197 -5.38 12.27 -11.38
CA GLU A 197 -6.28 13.35 -11.77
C GLU A 197 -6.61 14.30 -10.60
N GLN A 198 -6.72 13.78 -9.38
CA GLN A 198 -6.83 14.63 -8.19
C GLN A 198 -5.57 15.48 -7.99
N MET A 199 -4.38 14.89 -8.11
CA MET A 199 -3.13 15.64 -7.99
C MET A 199 -3.02 16.73 -9.07
N ARG A 200 -3.49 16.47 -10.30
CA ARG A 200 -3.57 17.50 -11.35
C ARG A 200 -4.49 18.64 -10.97
N ALA A 201 -5.70 18.34 -10.47
CA ALA A 201 -6.64 19.35 -10.02
C ALA A 201 -6.05 20.20 -8.86
N ILE A 202 -5.31 19.59 -7.95
CA ILE A 202 -4.58 20.31 -6.88
C ILE A 202 -3.53 21.24 -7.49
N THR A 203 -2.70 20.73 -8.41
CA THR A 203 -1.65 21.53 -9.07
C THR A 203 -2.24 22.71 -9.84
N GLU A 204 -3.35 22.53 -10.54
CA GLU A 204 -4.06 23.63 -11.21
C GLU A 204 -4.54 24.70 -10.21
N LEU A 205 -5.16 24.27 -9.10
CA LEU A 205 -5.62 25.16 -8.03
C LEU A 205 -4.48 25.93 -7.38
N LEU A 206 -3.32 25.30 -7.19
CA LEU A 206 -2.13 25.96 -6.69
C LEU A 206 -1.61 27.00 -7.67
N ASN A 207 -1.46 26.64 -8.95
CA ASN A 207 -0.89 27.52 -9.98
C ASN A 207 -1.79 28.72 -10.30
N ALA A 208 -3.10 28.60 -10.09
CA ALA A 208 -4.03 29.71 -10.27
C ALA A 208 -3.99 30.74 -9.13
N GLN A 209 -3.32 30.43 -8.02
CA GLN A 209 -3.19 31.33 -6.89
C GLN A 209 -1.77 31.87 -6.74
N ASN A 210 -1.68 33.15 -6.37
CA ASN A 210 -0.42 33.82 -6.12
C ASN A 210 -0.15 33.82 -4.61
N PHE A 211 0.51 32.77 -4.12
CA PHE A 211 0.93 32.70 -2.72
C PHE A 211 2.13 33.61 -2.47
N GLN A 212 2.05 34.43 -1.41
CA GLN A 212 3.15 35.30 -0.97
C GLN A 212 4.16 34.55 -0.09
N SER A 213 3.81 33.35 0.38
CA SER A 213 4.70 32.50 1.18
C SER A 213 4.32 31.01 1.10
N SER A 214 5.27 30.13 1.43
CA SER A 214 5.03 28.69 1.56
C SER A 214 3.99 28.35 2.65
N ALA A 215 3.92 29.16 3.71
CA ALA A 215 2.92 28.99 4.77
C ALA A 215 1.49 29.26 4.28
N GLU A 216 1.33 30.22 3.35
CA GLU A 216 0.04 30.52 2.73
C GLU A 216 -0.40 29.38 1.78
N ALA A 217 0.53 28.87 0.98
CA ALA A 217 0.28 27.71 0.12
C ALA A 217 -0.10 26.46 0.93
N GLN A 218 0.60 26.20 2.04
CA GLN A 218 0.30 25.08 2.93
C GLN A 218 -1.08 25.23 3.59
N ALA A 219 -1.42 26.43 4.09
CA ALA A 219 -2.73 26.69 4.69
C ALA A 219 -3.87 26.53 3.67
N PHE A 220 -3.62 26.90 2.40
CA PHE A 220 -4.56 26.67 1.30
C PHE A 220 -4.75 25.17 1.03
N LEU A 221 -3.66 24.40 0.94
CA LEU A 221 -3.72 22.93 0.78
C LEU A 221 -4.46 22.25 1.94
N ASP A 222 -4.15 22.62 3.19
CA ASP A 222 -4.81 22.06 4.37
C ASP A 222 -6.31 22.36 4.38
N LYS A 223 -6.72 23.50 3.84
CA LYS A 223 -8.14 23.84 3.66
C LYS A 223 -8.76 23.00 2.55
N LEU A 224 -8.10 22.88 1.40
CA LEU A 224 -8.57 22.09 0.27
C LEU A 224 -8.78 20.62 0.65
N MET A 225 -7.83 20.03 1.38
CA MET A 225 -7.92 18.65 1.87
C MET A 225 -9.03 18.44 2.91
N ARG A 226 -9.41 19.49 3.66
CA ARG A 226 -10.54 19.46 4.62
C ARG A 226 -11.90 19.58 3.95
N ASP A 227 -11.99 20.36 2.87
CA ASP A 227 -13.24 20.66 2.18
C ASP A 227 -13.68 19.54 1.19
N GLY A 228 -12.85 18.51 0.99
CA GLY A 228 -13.13 17.35 0.14
C GLY A 228 -12.55 17.46 -1.27
N SER A 229 -12.86 16.49 -2.15
CA SER A 229 -12.21 16.32 -3.46
C SER A 229 -12.13 17.64 -4.26
N PRO A 230 -10.92 18.04 -4.71
CA PRO A 230 -10.71 19.28 -5.44
C PRO A 230 -11.50 19.26 -6.76
N LYS A 231 -12.15 20.38 -7.07
CA LYS A 231 -12.85 20.57 -8.35
C LYS A 231 -11.96 21.38 -9.31
N PRO A 232 -11.95 21.05 -10.61
CA PRO A 232 -11.21 21.84 -11.60
C PRO A 232 -11.68 23.30 -11.62
N ILE A 233 -10.76 24.22 -11.94
CA ILE A 233 -11.06 25.66 -12.04
C ILE A 233 -11.93 25.96 -13.26
N ASN A 234 -11.76 25.19 -14.34
CA ASN A 234 -12.49 25.37 -15.59
C ASN A 234 -13.60 24.32 -15.72
N ASN A 235 -14.82 24.78 -16.02
CA ASN A 235 -15.96 23.90 -16.28
C ASN A 235 -15.88 23.20 -17.65
N GLN A 236 -14.97 23.61 -18.54
CA GLN A 236 -14.70 22.93 -19.81
C GLN A 236 -13.40 22.14 -19.72
N ALA A 237 -13.53 20.82 -19.63
CA ALA A 237 -12.39 19.91 -19.64
C ALA A 237 -11.59 20.04 -20.95
N SER A 238 -10.27 20.17 -20.85
CA SER A 238 -9.38 20.13 -22.02
C SER A 238 -9.49 18.79 -22.74
N ARG A 239 -9.10 18.72 -24.03
CA ARG A 239 -9.09 17.44 -24.77
C ARG A 239 -8.27 16.37 -24.05
N ALA A 240 -7.12 16.74 -23.48
CA ALA A 240 -6.28 15.83 -22.71
C ALA A 240 -6.95 15.35 -21.42
N GLN A 241 -7.69 16.22 -20.72
CA GLN A 241 -8.47 15.85 -19.55
C GLN A 241 -9.62 14.88 -19.92
N GLN A 242 -10.38 15.18 -20.98
CA GLN A 242 -11.42 14.29 -21.49
C GLN A 242 -10.85 12.91 -21.86
N ALA A 243 -9.65 12.87 -22.47
CA ALA A 243 -8.96 11.61 -22.76
C ALA A 243 -8.65 10.82 -21.49
N ARG A 244 -8.12 11.47 -20.44
CA ARG A 244 -7.82 10.82 -19.15
C ARG A 244 -9.06 10.30 -18.43
N GLU A 245 -10.15 11.05 -18.44
CA GLU A 245 -11.43 10.62 -17.86
C GLU A 245 -11.98 9.35 -18.55
N LEU A 246 -11.86 9.27 -19.89
CA LEU A 246 -12.18 8.07 -20.65
C LEU A 246 -11.29 6.89 -20.27
N LEU A 247 -9.99 7.12 -20.05
CA LEU A 247 -9.03 6.09 -19.66
C LEU A 247 -9.25 5.59 -18.23
N ILE A 248 -9.58 6.48 -17.29
CA ILE A 248 -10.02 6.12 -15.93
C ILE A 248 -11.26 5.23 -15.98
N THR A 249 -12.22 5.59 -16.83
CA THR A 249 -13.43 4.79 -17.05
C THR A 249 -13.08 3.42 -17.64
N ALA A 250 -12.16 3.37 -18.60
CA ALA A 250 -11.72 2.14 -19.26
C ALA A 250 -10.99 1.16 -18.33
N ASP A 251 -10.28 1.64 -17.29
CA ASP A 251 -9.61 0.77 -16.31
C ASP A 251 -10.60 -0.01 -15.43
N ARG A 252 -11.81 0.52 -15.24
CA ARG A 252 -12.86 -0.10 -14.42
C ARG A 252 -13.87 -0.89 -15.22
N GLU A 253 -13.86 -0.76 -16.54
CA GLU A 253 -14.84 -1.39 -17.41
C GLU A 253 -14.50 -2.88 -17.60
N PRO A 254 -15.32 -3.83 -17.09
CA PRO A 254 -15.01 -5.26 -17.22
C PRO A 254 -15.15 -5.78 -18.66
N ASN A 255 -15.85 -5.07 -19.54
CA ASN A 255 -16.05 -5.51 -20.91
C ASN A 255 -14.91 -5.06 -21.83
N SER A 256 -14.09 -6.02 -22.26
CA SER A 256 -13.00 -5.85 -23.24
C SER A 256 -13.33 -4.96 -24.44
N LYS A 257 -14.49 -5.17 -25.10
CA LYS A 257 -14.86 -4.38 -26.29
C LYS A 257 -15.11 -2.91 -25.93
N LYS A 258 -15.75 -2.65 -24.79
CA LYS A 258 -16.00 -1.28 -24.32
C LYS A 258 -14.70 -0.59 -23.88
N ARG A 259 -13.77 -1.31 -23.22
CA ARG A 259 -12.43 -0.78 -22.89
C ARG A 259 -11.72 -0.28 -24.14
N ILE A 260 -11.71 -1.09 -25.21
CA ILE A 260 -11.13 -0.71 -26.51
C ILE A 260 -11.84 0.50 -27.12
N GLU A 261 -13.18 0.58 -27.01
CA GLU A 261 -13.93 1.73 -27.54
C GLU A 261 -13.61 3.03 -26.80
N LEU A 262 -13.52 2.99 -25.47
CA LEU A 262 -13.10 4.13 -24.66
C LEU A 262 -11.67 4.58 -25.00
N ALA A 263 -10.74 3.63 -25.16
CA ALA A 263 -9.38 3.91 -25.60
C ALA A 263 -9.34 4.55 -27.01
N LYS A 264 -10.19 4.11 -27.95
CA LYS A 264 -10.33 4.72 -29.28
C LYS A 264 -10.87 6.14 -29.21
N GLN A 265 -11.79 6.43 -28.29
CA GLN A 265 -12.29 7.79 -28.08
C GLN A 265 -11.19 8.68 -27.49
N ALA A 266 -10.47 8.20 -26.48
CA ALA A 266 -9.33 8.90 -25.87
C ALA A 266 -8.22 9.20 -26.91
N MET A 267 -7.93 8.25 -27.79
CA MET A 267 -6.94 8.40 -28.87
C MET A 267 -7.24 9.56 -29.82
N LYS A 268 -8.52 9.82 -30.10
CA LYS A 268 -8.90 10.96 -30.94
C LYS A 268 -8.61 12.30 -30.25
N LEU A 269 -8.60 12.32 -28.92
CA LEU A 269 -8.47 13.51 -28.10
C LEU A 269 -7.01 13.83 -27.76
N ASP A 270 -6.25 12.82 -27.36
CA ASP A 270 -4.86 12.91 -26.92
C ASP A 270 -4.05 11.67 -27.34
N PRO A 271 -3.62 11.57 -28.62
CA PRO A 271 -2.87 10.42 -29.11
C PRO A 271 -1.47 10.27 -28.49
N GLY A 272 -0.97 11.29 -27.77
CA GLY A 272 0.31 11.23 -27.06
C GLY A 272 0.25 10.45 -25.73
N ASN A 273 -0.94 10.14 -25.23
CA ASN A 273 -1.10 9.48 -23.95
C ASN A 273 -0.87 7.96 -24.05
N ALA A 274 0.25 7.48 -23.48
CA ALA A 274 0.64 6.08 -23.52
C ALA A 274 -0.37 5.11 -22.86
N ASP A 275 -1.21 5.57 -21.93
CA ASP A 275 -2.21 4.72 -21.26
C ASP A 275 -3.27 4.18 -22.25
N ILE A 276 -3.49 4.86 -23.38
CA ILE A 276 -4.35 4.36 -24.47
C ILE A 276 -3.82 3.04 -25.01
N TYR A 277 -2.52 3.04 -25.30
CA TYR A 277 -1.84 1.91 -25.92
C TYR A 277 -1.65 0.76 -24.92
N LEU A 278 -1.53 1.06 -23.63
CA LEU A 278 -1.57 0.05 -22.57
C LEU A 278 -2.89 -0.72 -22.54
N ILE A 279 -4.04 -0.05 -22.74
CA ILE A 279 -5.32 -0.74 -22.86
C ILE A 279 -5.30 -1.69 -24.07
N TYR A 280 -4.79 -1.24 -25.23
CA TYR A 280 -4.65 -2.14 -26.39
C TYR A 280 -3.69 -3.29 -26.15
N SER A 281 -2.61 -3.06 -25.40
CA SER A 281 -1.63 -4.08 -25.03
C SER A 281 -2.27 -5.15 -24.14
N GLN A 282 -3.03 -4.75 -23.11
CA GLN A 282 -3.73 -5.66 -22.20
C GLN A 282 -4.87 -6.43 -22.88
N GLU A 283 -5.48 -5.85 -23.91
CA GLU A 283 -6.56 -6.46 -24.70
C GLU A 283 -6.04 -7.26 -25.92
N ALA A 284 -4.73 -7.31 -26.11
CA ALA A 284 -4.11 -8.03 -27.19
C ALA A 284 -4.31 -9.55 -27.03
N LYS A 285 -4.46 -10.25 -28.16
CA LYS A 285 -4.65 -11.71 -28.17
C LYS A 285 -3.32 -12.48 -28.16
N THR A 286 -2.23 -11.80 -28.46
CA THR A 286 -0.90 -12.39 -28.57
C THR A 286 0.11 -11.49 -27.86
N VAL A 287 1.15 -12.08 -27.28
CA VAL A 287 2.25 -11.35 -26.63
C VAL A 287 2.95 -10.43 -27.63
N ARG A 288 3.09 -10.86 -28.89
CA ARG A 288 3.62 -10.03 -29.97
C ARG A 288 2.83 -8.74 -30.21
N ASP A 289 1.50 -8.83 -30.25
CA ASP A 289 0.64 -7.65 -30.39
C ASP A 289 0.69 -6.77 -29.14
N ALA A 290 0.73 -7.39 -27.95
CA ALA A 290 0.88 -6.67 -26.69
C ALA A 290 2.18 -5.86 -26.65
N LEU A 291 3.31 -6.46 -27.05
CA LEU A 291 4.62 -5.82 -27.21
C LEU A 291 4.57 -4.65 -28.19
N HIS A 292 3.92 -4.86 -29.34
CA HIS A 292 3.76 -3.83 -30.35
C HIS A 292 3.03 -2.60 -29.77
N TYR A 293 1.90 -2.80 -29.10
CA TYR A 293 1.14 -1.69 -28.52
C TYR A 293 1.88 -1.01 -27.36
N ALA A 294 2.50 -1.76 -26.45
CA ALA A 294 3.28 -1.17 -25.35
C ALA A 294 4.42 -0.28 -25.88
N LYS A 295 5.14 -0.77 -26.91
CA LYS A 295 6.17 0.01 -27.62
C LYS A 295 5.59 1.26 -28.28
N LEU A 296 4.47 1.15 -28.99
CA LEU A 296 3.81 2.32 -29.59
C LEU A 296 3.43 3.37 -28.53
N GLY A 297 2.92 2.95 -27.38
CA GLY A 297 2.60 3.85 -26.27
C GLY A 297 3.81 4.59 -25.74
N MET A 298 4.92 3.87 -25.52
CA MET A 298 6.18 4.46 -25.10
C MET A 298 6.69 5.51 -26.10
N GLU A 299 6.70 5.19 -27.40
CA GLU A 299 7.17 6.13 -28.44
C GLU A 299 6.23 7.33 -28.64
N ALA A 300 4.92 7.13 -28.54
CA ALA A 300 3.93 8.20 -28.63
C ALA A 300 4.10 9.20 -27.47
N ALA A 301 4.23 8.72 -26.24
CA ALA A 301 4.46 9.60 -25.10
C ALA A 301 5.84 10.26 -25.13
N LYS A 302 6.89 9.55 -25.56
CA LYS A 302 8.23 10.13 -25.76
C LYS A 302 8.19 11.30 -26.76
N THR A 303 7.49 11.10 -27.87
CA THR A 303 7.30 12.15 -28.89
C THR A 303 6.50 13.32 -28.34
N SER A 304 5.41 13.04 -27.59
CA SER A 304 4.53 14.07 -27.04
C SER A 304 5.20 14.92 -25.95
N LEU A 305 6.06 14.32 -25.12
CA LEU A 305 6.81 15.04 -24.08
C LEU A 305 7.97 15.84 -24.68
N GLY A 306 8.62 15.31 -25.71
CA GLY A 306 9.73 15.95 -26.40
C GLY A 306 11.10 15.68 -25.77
N ALA A 307 12.15 15.77 -26.59
CA ALA A 307 13.51 15.39 -26.19
C ALA A 307 14.10 16.30 -25.10
N ASP A 308 13.85 17.61 -25.17
CA ASP A 308 14.33 18.56 -24.17
C ASP A 308 13.69 18.30 -22.80
N PHE A 309 12.39 18.01 -22.77
CA PHE A 309 11.69 17.63 -21.55
C PHE A 309 12.31 16.39 -20.90
N PHE A 310 12.64 15.35 -21.67
CA PHE A 310 13.33 14.17 -21.15
C PHE A 310 14.68 14.52 -20.53
N LYS A 311 15.48 15.32 -21.24
CA LYS A 311 16.81 15.72 -20.79
C LYS A 311 16.76 16.52 -19.50
N GLU A 312 15.83 17.47 -19.39
CA GLU A 312 15.69 18.36 -18.24
C GLU A 312 15.15 17.65 -17.00
N ASN A 313 14.35 16.58 -17.19
CA ASN A 313 13.61 15.96 -16.10
C ASN A 313 14.08 14.54 -15.73
N THR A 314 15.09 13.99 -16.41
CA THR A 314 15.72 12.71 -16.04
C THR A 314 16.06 12.69 -14.54
N GLY A 315 15.77 11.58 -13.85
CA GLY A 315 15.93 11.45 -12.41
C GLY A 315 14.69 11.87 -11.59
N HIS A 316 13.73 12.57 -12.20
CA HIS A 316 12.58 13.16 -11.50
C HIS A 316 11.21 12.74 -12.07
N PHE A 317 11.17 11.74 -12.97
CA PHE A 317 9.96 11.41 -13.71
C PHE A 317 8.77 11.07 -12.80
N TRP A 318 8.97 10.33 -11.70
CA TRP A 318 7.88 9.98 -10.79
C TRP A 318 7.14 11.17 -10.17
N GLY A 319 7.85 12.26 -9.89
CA GLY A 319 7.25 13.49 -9.39
C GLY A 319 6.40 14.23 -10.43
N LEU A 320 6.61 13.95 -11.72
CA LEU A 320 5.96 14.61 -12.85
C LEU A 320 4.86 13.70 -13.42
N ILE A 321 3.62 14.03 -13.11
CA ILE A 321 2.44 13.20 -13.42
C ILE A 321 2.32 12.97 -14.94
N GLU A 322 2.75 13.93 -15.75
CA GLU A 322 2.80 13.88 -17.22
C GLU A 322 3.66 12.73 -17.76
N THR A 323 4.68 12.30 -17.03
CA THR A 323 5.61 11.26 -17.47
C THR A 323 5.17 9.85 -17.05
N ARG A 324 4.22 9.73 -16.13
CA ARG A 324 3.80 8.44 -15.58
C ARG A 324 3.18 7.50 -16.61
N PRO A 325 2.38 7.95 -17.59
CA PRO A 325 1.94 7.09 -18.69
C PRO A 325 3.11 6.50 -19.47
N PHE A 326 4.16 7.28 -19.75
CA PHE A 326 5.37 6.80 -20.44
C PHE A 326 6.06 5.70 -19.62
N MET A 327 6.28 5.95 -18.32
CA MET A 327 6.96 4.96 -17.46
C MET A 327 6.16 3.67 -17.33
N ARG A 328 4.83 3.75 -17.19
CA ARG A 328 3.94 2.57 -17.19
C ARG A 328 4.05 1.77 -18.48
N ALA A 329 4.04 2.45 -19.64
CA ALA A 329 4.17 1.78 -20.93
C ALA A 329 5.55 1.14 -21.14
N LYS A 330 6.61 1.81 -20.69
CA LYS A 330 7.97 1.29 -20.73
C LYS A 330 8.14 0.08 -19.81
N PHE A 331 7.57 0.12 -18.61
CA PHE A 331 7.58 -1.01 -17.67
C PHE A 331 6.83 -2.22 -18.23
N ALA A 332 5.60 -2.02 -18.75
CA ALA A 332 4.85 -3.08 -19.41
C ALA A 332 5.59 -3.67 -20.61
N TYR A 333 6.26 -2.83 -21.41
CA TYR A 333 7.09 -3.29 -22.52
C TYR A 333 8.25 -4.18 -22.05
N ALA A 334 8.93 -3.79 -20.96
CA ALA A 334 10.00 -4.58 -20.36
C ALA A 334 9.53 -5.94 -19.83
N GLN A 335 8.37 -5.98 -19.15
CA GLN A 335 7.77 -7.23 -18.65
C GLN A 335 7.42 -8.18 -19.80
N LEU A 336 6.80 -7.65 -20.86
CA LEU A 336 6.46 -8.44 -22.05
C LEU A 336 7.70 -8.96 -22.79
N LEU A 337 8.83 -8.24 -22.73
CA LEU A 337 10.10 -8.73 -23.28
C LEU A 337 10.63 -9.93 -22.47
N GLN A 338 10.51 -9.93 -21.14
CA GLN A 338 10.88 -11.09 -20.31
C GLN A 338 9.97 -12.32 -20.56
N GLU A 339 8.69 -12.09 -20.87
CA GLU A 339 7.76 -13.16 -21.24
C GLU A 339 8.18 -13.87 -22.54
N GLU A 340 8.75 -13.14 -23.50
CA GLU A 340 9.34 -13.67 -24.74
C GLU A 340 10.81 -14.10 -24.58
N ASP A 341 11.29 -14.30 -23.35
CA ASP A 341 12.68 -14.68 -23.03
C ASP A 341 13.76 -13.68 -23.53
N ASN A 342 13.38 -12.44 -23.85
CA ASN A 342 14.30 -11.38 -24.26
C ASN A 342 14.79 -10.57 -23.05
N ASP A 343 15.42 -11.27 -22.09
CA ASP A 343 15.86 -10.70 -20.82
C ASP A 343 16.90 -9.57 -21.01
N LYS A 344 17.69 -9.60 -22.09
CA LYS A 344 18.70 -8.56 -22.37
C LYS A 344 18.06 -7.22 -22.73
N ASP A 345 17.10 -7.22 -23.65
CA ASP A 345 16.41 -5.98 -24.01
C ASP A 345 15.52 -5.50 -22.85
N ALA A 346 14.92 -6.43 -22.10
CA ALA A 346 14.17 -6.10 -20.88
C ALA A 346 15.05 -5.40 -19.83
N ALA A 347 16.24 -5.93 -19.54
CA ALA A 347 17.20 -5.31 -18.63
C ALA A 347 17.53 -3.87 -19.04
N SER A 348 17.78 -3.63 -20.33
CA SER A 348 18.03 -2.29 -20.85
C SER A 348 16.85 -1.33 -20.61
N GLN A 349 15.61 -1.82 -20.70
CA GLN A 349 14.44 -1.00 -20.39
C GLN A 349 14.33 -0.69 -18.89
N TYR A 350 14.62 -1.66 -18.01
CA TYR A 350 14.61 -1.46 -16.55
C TYR A 350 15.73 -0.54 -16.07
N GLU A 351 16.94 -0.66 -16.61
CA GLU A 351 18.06 0.24 -16.34
C GLU A 351 17.72 1.70 -16.71
N GLU A 352 17.09 1.91 -17.87
CA GLU A 352 16.62 3.24 -18.25
C GLU A 352 15.50 3.73 -17.32
N LEU A 353 14.59 2.86 -16.88
CA LEU A 353 13.57 3.23 -15.90
C LEU A 353 14.19 3.65 -14.55
N LEU A 354 15.23 2.97 -14.06
CA LEU A 354 15.97 3.40 -12.86
C LEU A 354 16.68 4.74 -13.07
N THR A 355 17.21 4.97 -14.27
CA THR A 355 17.82 6.28 -14.61
C THR A 355 16.78 7.41 -14.58
N LEU A 356 15.57 7.15 -15.08
CA LEU A 356 14.47 8.12 -15.09
C LEU A 356 13.83 8.29 -13.70
N CYS A 357 13.81 7.23 -12.89
CA CYS A 357 13.25 7.16 -11.55
C CYS A 357 14.20 6.43 -10.58
N PRO A 358 15.23 7.12 -10.05
CA PRO A 358 16.24 6.51 -9.17
C PRO A 358 15.69 6.02 -7.82
N ASN A 359 14.56 6.57 -7.38
CA ASN A 359 13.85 6.08 -6.19
C ASN A 359 13.09 4.77 -6.43
N ASP A 360 13.11 4.27 -7.67
CA ASP A 360 12.48 3.04 -8.11
C ASP A 360 11.03 2.88 -7.62
N ASN A 361 10.22 3.90 -7.89
CA ASN A 361 8.81 3.91 -7.49
C ASN A 361 7.96 2.85 -8.20
N LEU A 362 8.48 2.22 -9.25
CA LEU A 362 7.83 1.11 -9.96
C LEU A 362 8.32 -0.27 -9.49
N GLY A 363 9.34 -0.33 -8.63
CA GLY A 363 9.90 -1.61 -8.15
C GLY A 363 10.64 -2.39 -9.23
N VAL A 364 11.20 -1.73 -10.25
CA VAL A 364 11.89 -2.40 -11.36
C VAL A 364 13.18 -3.11 -10.93
N ARG A 365 13.75 -2.71 -9.78
CA ARG A 365 14.98 -3.34 -9.25
C ARG A 365 14.82 -4.83 -8.98
N TYR A 366 13.64 -5.30 -8.60
CA TYR A 366 13.41 -6.73 -8.35
C TYR A 366 13.52 -7.55 -9.63
N GLU A 367 12.89 -7.06 -10.71
CA GLU A 367 12.96 -7.71 -12.02
C GLU A 367 14.40 -7.69 -12.57
N LEU A 368 15.11 -6.58 -12.37
CA LEU A 368 16.49 -6.41 -12.81
C LEU A 368 17.46 -7.30 -12.03
N LEU A 369 17.31 -7.43 -10.71
CA LEU A 369 18.06 -8.38 -9.88
C LEU A 369 17.84 -9.82 -10.36
N ALA A 370 16.59 -10.21 -10.61
CA ALA A 370 16.26 -11.53 -11.13
C ALA A 370 16.99 -11.81 -12.45
N ILE A 371 17.00 -10.84 -13.37
CA ILE A 371 17.70 -10.95 -14.66
C ILE A 371 19.22 -11.06 -14.45
N TYR A 372 19.84 -10.17 -13.68
CA TYR A 372 21.30 -10.19 -13.49
C TYR A 372 21.78 -11.48 -12.82
N LEU A 373 21.07 -11.95 -11.79
CA LEU A 373 21.38 -13.23 -11.16
C LEU A 373 21.19 -14.40 -12.13
N ASN A 374 20.09 -14.39 -12.91
CA ASN A 374 19.86 -15.39 -13.94
C ASN A 374 20.99 -15.39 -14.98
N GLN A 375 21.47 -14.24 -15.41
CA GLN A 375 22.54 -14.12 -16.42
C GLN A 375 23.95 -14.26 -15.85
N ASN A 376 24.09 -14.46 -14.52
CA ASN A 376 25.36 -14.50 -13.82
C ASN A 376 26.17 -13.19 -13.93
N GLU A 377 25.47 -12.06 -14.08
CA GLU A 377 26.04 -10.71 -14.07
C GLU A 377 26.22 -10.20 -12.63
N LEU A 378 27.03 -10.94 -11.86
CA LEU A 378 27.12 -10.80 -10.40
C LEU A 378 27.65 -9.43 -9.94
N LYS A 379 28.41 -8.73 -10.79
CA LYS A 379 28.90 -7.38 -10.50
C LYS A 379 27.77 -6.36 -10.56
N LEU A 380 26.90 -6.46 -11.56
CA LEU A 380 25.74 -5.57 -11.70
C LEU A 380 24.72 -5.83 -10.61
N ALA A 381 24.45 -7.10 -10.28
CA ALA A 381 23.62 -7.46 -9.14
C ALA A 381 24.16 -6.90 -7.81
N GLN A 382 25.46 -7.00 -7.57
CA GLN A 382 26.10 -6.42 -6.38
C GLN A 382 25.94 -4.90 -6.34
N GLN A 383 26.22 -4.22 -7.46
CA GLN A 383 26.06 -2.76 -7.54
C GLN A 383 24.62 -2.34 -7.22
N LEU A 384 23.63 -3.04 -7.75
CA LEU A 384 22.22 -2.73 -7.50
C LEU A 384 21.83 -2.94 -6.02
N PHE A 385 22.41 -3.94 -5.34
CA PHE A 385 22.24 -4.11 -3.89
C PHE A 385 22.91 -3.04 -3.03
N ASP A 386 24.01 -2.46 -3.53
CA ASP A 386 24.76 -1.42 -2.83
C ASP A 386 24.07 -0.05 -2.99
N GLU A 387 23.44 0.19 -4.15
CA GLU A 387 22.65 1.40 -4.44
C GLU A 387 21.28 1.40 -3.74
N HIS A 388 20.69 0.21 -3.52
CA HIS A 388 19.38 0.05 -2.89
C HIS A 388 19.45 -0.90 -1.68
N GLU A 389 19.73 -0.35 -0.50
CA GLU A 389 19.71 -1.11 0.75
C GLU A 389 18.28 -1.39 1.20
N GLU A 390 17.95 -2.68 1.30
CA GLU A 390 16.60 -3.15 1.63
C GLU A 390 16.64 -4.57 2.21
N HIS A 391 15.62 -4.93 2.99
CA HIS A 391 15.49 -6.23 3.66
C HIS A 391 14.14 -6.91 3.39
N THR A 392 13.58 -6.73 2.20
CA THR A 392 12.39 -7.47 1.75
C THR A 392 12.74 -8.89 1.34
N THR A 393 11.70 -9.72 1.21
CA THR A 393 11.80 -11.12 0.80
C THR A 393 12.61 -11.28 -0.49
N ASN A 394 12.28 -10.52 -1.54
CA ASN A 394 13.02 -10.51 -2.82
C ASN A 394 14.52 -10.32 -2.58
N VAL A 395 14.88 -9.21 -1.94
CA VAL A 395 16.29 -8.79 -1.77
C VAL A 395 17.06 -9.77 -0.90
N LEU A 396 16.46 -10.29 0.18
CA LEU A 396 17.15 -11.23 1.06
C LEU A 396 17.41 -12.59 0.41
N TYR A 397 16.45 -13.11 -0.36
CA TYR A 397 16.64 -14.35 -1.10
C TYR A 397 17.62 -14.16 -2.28
N ASP A 398 17.60 -13.00 -2.94
CA ASP A 398 18.54 -12.70 -4.03
C ASP A 398 19.96 -12.47 -3.52
N ARG A 399 20.14 -11.84 -2.35
CA ARG A 399 21.45 -11.75 -1.68
C ARG A 399 22.00 -13.12 -1.32
N LEU A 400 21.14 -14.05 -0.87
CA LEU A 400 21.51 -15.43 -0.62
C LEU A 400 21.98 -16.13 -1.92
N VAL A 401 21.26 -15.95 -3.03
CA VAL A 401 21.65 -16.49 -4.33
C VAL A 401 22.98 -15.89 -4.80
N LEU A 402 23.16 -14.58 -4.68
CA LEU A 402 24.39 -13.88 -5.06
C LEU A 402 25.61 -14.44 -4.30
N GLU A 403 25.51 -14.59 -2.98
CA GLU A 403 26.59 -15.17 -2.15
C GLU A 403 26.95 -16.58 -2.63
N TYR A 404 25.94 -17.41 -2.89
CA TYR A 404 26.16 -18.77 -3.39
C TYR A 404 26.80 -18.78 -4.78
N LEU A 405 26.38 -17.92 -5.70
CA LEU A 405 26.96 -17.83 -7.04
C LEU A 405 28.42 -17.34 -7.01
N LYS A 406 28.79 -16.49 -6.03
CA LYS A 406 30.17 -16.01 -5.86
C LYS A 406 31.08 -17.03 -5.16
N ASN A 407 30.58 -17.67 -4.11
CA ASN A 407 31.43 -18.40 -3.15
C ASN A 407 31.02 -19.86 -2.91
N GLY A 408 29.96 -20.35 -3.55
CA GLY A 408 29.39 -21.66 -3.29
C GLY A 408 28.80 -21.76 -1.88
N ILE A 409 28.87 -22.94 -1.27
CA ILE A 409 28.45 -23.12 0.12
C ILE A 409 29.51 -22.51 1.05
N SER A 410 29.22 -21.33 1.59
CA SER A 410 30.13 -20.55 2.45
C SER A 410 29.58 -20.36 3.86
N ASP A 411 30.45 -19.97 4.80
CA ASP A 411 30.06 -19.64 6.18
C ASP A 411 29.09 -18.44 6.24
N ARG A 412 29.02 -17.62 5.19
CA ARG A 412 28.10 -16.47 5.08
C ARG A 412 26.69 -16.87 4.64
N LEU A 413 26.50 -18.04 4.04
CA LEU A 413 25.16 -18.47 3.60
C LEU A 413 24.21 -18.74 4.77
N ALA A 414 24.70 -19.33 5.86
CA ALA A 414 23.88 -19.64 7.03
C ALA A 414 23.17 -18.40 7.62
N PRO A 415 23.87 -17.29 7.94
CA PRO A 415 23.20 -16.08 8.42
C PRO A 415 22.28 -15.43 7.37
N LEU A 416 22.66 -15.44 6.08
CA LEU A 416 21.80 -14.91 5.01
C LEU A 416 20.50 -15.72 4.86
N ALA A 417 20.59 -17.05 4.90
CA ALA A 417 19.42 -17.93 4.82
C ALA A 417 18.52 -17.78 6.06
N SER A 418 19.10 -17.55 7.24
CA SER A 418 18.35 -17.25 8.46
C SER A 418 17.57 -15.94 8.33
N ALA A 419 18.21 -14.88 7.83
CA ALA A 419 17.55 -13.60 7.59
C ALA A 419 16.43 -13.70 6.55
N ALA A 420 16.69 -14.35 5.40
CA ALA A 420 15.70 -14.55 4.35
C ALA A 420 14.48 -15.35 4.84
N ARG A 421 14.70 -16.42 5.62
CA ARG A 421 13.62 -17.21 6.20
C ARG A 421 12.82 -16.45 7.25
N LYS A 422 13.48 -15.60 8.04
CA LYS A 422 12.80 -14.74 9.01
C LYS A 422 11.87 -13.74 8.32
N ALA A 423 12.28 -13.22 7.16
CA ALA A 423 11.45 -12.33 6.35
C ALA A 423 10.27 -13.07 5.72
N ASN A 424 10.50 -14.25 5.13
CA ASN A 424 9.43 -15.05 4.58
C ASN A 424 9.76 -16.56 4.58
N PRO A 425 9.15 -17.36 5.49
CA PRO A 425 9.48 -18.77 5.62
C PRO A 425 8.94 -19.64 4.48
N TYR A 426 7.99 -19.13 3.68
CA TYR A 426 7.29 -19.91 2.65
C TYR A 426 8.09 -20.09 1.36
N VAL A 427 9.03 -19.19 1.05
CA VAL A 427 9.80 -19.20 -0.21
C VAL A 427 10.55 -20.51 -0.43
N ILE A 428 11.17 -21.07 0.62
CA ILE A 428 12.00 -22.28 0.51
C ILE A 428 11.16 -23.45 -0.03
N ALA A 429 9.91 -23.58 0.38
CA ALA A 429 9.03 -24.65 -0.09
C ALA A 429 8.79 -24.56 -1.61
N TYR A 430 8.65 -23.36 -2.15
CA TYR A 430 8.49 -23.15 -3.60
C TYR A 430 9.79 -23.38 -4.36
N VAL A 431 10.90 -22.74 -3.96
CA VAL A 431 12.16 -22.80 -4.74
C VAL A 431 12.84 -24.17 -4.66
N THR A 432 12.51 -25.01 -3.66
CA THR A 432 12.98 -26.40 -3.58
C THR A 432 12.02 -27.41 -4.22
N GLY A 433 10.86 -26.96 -4.72
CA GLY A 433 9.86 -27.80 -5.37
C GLY A 433 9.00 -28.64 -4.42
N GLN A 434 9.01 -28.34 -3.12
CA GLN A 434 8.08 -28.95 -2.14
C GLN A 434 6.64 -28.46 -2.36
N LYS A 435 6.48 -27.22 -2.84
CA LYS A 435 5.20 -26.63 -3.24
C LYS A 435 5.23 -26.25 -4.72
N LYS A 436 4.08 -26.39 -5.39
CA LYS A 436 3.92 -26.01 -6.79
C LYS A 436 3.38 -24.58 -6.87
N LEU A 437 3.86 -23.81 -7.85
CA LEU A 437 3.28 -22.52 -8.22
C LEU A 437 1.82 -22.73 -8.65
N SER A 438 0.93 -21.89 -8.13
CA SER A 438 -0.45 -21.79 -8.56
C SER A 438 -0.53 -21.38 -10.04
N ARG A 439 -1.60 -21.82 -10.72
CA ARG A 439 -1.85 -21.42 -12.12
C ARG A 439 -2.44 -20.01 -12.24
N MET A 440 -3.03 -19.50 -11.17
CA MET A 440 -3.57 -18.16 -11.08
C MET A 440 -2.68 -17.39 -10.12
N GLN A 441 -2.02 -16.34 -10.61
CA GLN A 441 -1.32 -15.42 -9.73
C GLN A 441 -2.33 -14.79 -8.77
N ASN A 442 -1.93 -14.65 -7.50
CA ASN A 442 -2.77 -13.96 -6.54
C ASN A 442 -2.85 -12.48 -6.93
N ASP A 443 -4.07 -11.94 -6.99
CA ASP A 443 -4.29 -10.51 -7.27
C ASP A 443 -3.71 -9.60 -6.16
N TYR A 444 -3.34 -10.19 -5.01
CA TYR A 444 -2.80 -9.52 -3.83
C TYR A 444 -1.52 -10.19 -3.36
N ILE A 445 -0.54 -9.37 -3.03
CA ILE A 445 0.73 -9.78 -2.45
C ILE A 445 0.87 -9.08 -1.11
N THR A 446 1.02 -9.85 -0.04
CA THR A 446 1.23 -9.33 1.32
C THR A 446 2.65 -9.64 1.78
N ALA A 447 3.35 -8.63 2.26
CA ALA A 447 4.72 -8.80 2.76
C ALA A 447 4.80 -9.88 3.85
N GLY A 448 5.77 -10.79 3.70
CA GLY A 448 6.07 -11.87 4.63
C GLY A 448 5.15 -13.09 4.56
N ASP A 449 4.06 -13.03 3.80
CA ASP A 449 3.12 -14.15 3.68
C ASP A 449 3.40 -15.05 2.47
N GLU A 450 2.56 -16.06 2.30
CA GLU A 450 2.73 -17.05 1.24
C GLU A 450 2.50 -16.49 -0.18
N SER A 451 1.71 -15.42 -0.34
CA SER A 451 1.46 -14.78 -1.63
C SER A 451 2.71 -14.07 -2.17
N GLU A 452 3.47 -13.41 -1.29
CA GLU A 452 4.77 -12.82 -1.65
C GLU A 452 5.79 -13.90 -2.00
N ALA A 453 5.79 -15.02 -1.26
CA ALA A 453 6.68 -16.14 -1.55
C ALA A 453 6.41 -16.77 -2.92
N GLU A 454 5.13 -16.94 -3.26
CA GLU A 454 4.73 -17.45 -4.57
C GLU A 454 5.11 -16.47 -5.70
N ASN A 455 4.92 -15.17 -5.49
CA ASN A 455 5.34 -14.14 -6.45
C ASN A 455 6.86 -14.13 -6.67
N TYR A 456 7.65 -14.21 -5.59
CA TYR A 456 9.10 -14.35 -5.66
C TYR A 456 9.50 -15.59 -6.47
N ALA A 457 8.93 -16.75 -6.12
CA ALA A 457 9.25 -17.99 -6.80
C ALA A 457 8.82 -18.00 -8.27
N TYR A 458 7.72 -17.32 -8.62
CA TYR A 458 7.26 -17.17 -10.00
C TYR A 458 8.21 -16.30 -10.84
N SER A 459 8.55 -15.11 -10.34
CA SER A 459 9.47 -14.17 -11.01
C SER A 459 10.86 -14.78 -11.18
N HIS A 460 11.35 -15.50 -10.16
CA HIS A 460 12.69 -16.09 -10.14
C HIS A 460 12.73 -17.53 -10.66
N ARG A 461 11.64 -18.06 -11.24
CA ARG A 461 11.55 -19.47 -11.64
C ARG A 461 12.67 -19.91 -12.57
N LYS A 462 13.05 -19.07 -13.55
CA LYS A 462 14.11 -19.38 -14.54
C LYS A 462 15.48 -19.50 -13.86
N LEU A 463 15.74 -18.66 -12.87
CA LEU A 463 16.95 -18.69 -12.05
C LEU A 463 16.97 -19.95 -11.17
N TRP A 464 15.91 -20.21 -10.40
CA TRP A 464 15.89 -21.30 -9.43
C TRP A 464 15.86 -22.70 -10.04
N ILE A 465 15.50 -22.88 -11.32
CA ILE A 465 15.60 -24.20 -11.99
C ILE A 465 17.01 -24.51 -12.49
N LYS A 466 17.92 -23.54 -12.49
CA LYS A 466 19.27 -23.72 -13.03
C LYS A 466 20.05 -24.84 -12.33
N PRO A 467 20.82 -25.65 -13.07
CA PRO A 467 21.69 -26.68 -12.48
C PRO A 467 22.68 -26.12 -11.45
N GLU A 468 23.18 -24.90 -11.68
CA GLU A 468 24.13 -24.21 -10.81
C GLU A 468 23.58 -24.05 -9.39
N LEU A 469 22.28 -23.77 -9.24
CA LEU A 469 21.61 -23.62 -7.94
C LEU A 469 21.15 -24.94 -7.31
N ALA A 470 21.40 -26.10 -7.94
CA ALA A 470 20.92 -27.39 -7.42
C ALA A 470 21.47 -27.72 -6.03
N LYS A 471 22.76 -27.44 -5.78
CA LYS A 471 23.34 -27.65 -4.44
C LYS A 471 22.80 -26.67 -3.41
N LEU A 472 22.55 -25.41 -3.79
CA LEU A 472 21.90 -24.43 -2.92
C LEU A 472 20.49 -24.88 -2.51
N ARG A 473 19.68 -25.34 -3.47
CA ARG A 473 18.34 -25.88 -3.19
C ARG A 473 18.40 -27.07 -2.22
N ALA A 474 19.32 -28.01 -2.47
CA ALA A 474 19.51 -29.17 -1.59
C ALA A 474 19.97 -28.77 -0.18
N TRP A 475 20.89 -27.81 -0.09
CA TRP A 475 21.36 -27.27 1.18
C TRP A 475 20.23 -26.58 1.95
N LEU A 476 19.44 -25.71 1.31
CA LEU A 476 18.30 -25.04 1.94
C LEU A 476 17.25 -26.02 2.48
N LYS A 477 17.02 -27.12 1.76
CA LYS A 477 16.08 -28.18 2.19
C LYS A 477 16.54 -28.92 3.44
N GLN A 478 17.85 -29.03 3.67
CA GLN A 478 18.41 -29.68 4.88
C GLN A 478 18.40 -28.75 6.10
N GLN A 479 18.27 -27.45 5.88
CA GLN A 479 18.24 -26.44 6.94
C GLN A 479 16.81 -26.16 7.44
N GLN A 480 15.78 -26.77 6.83
CA GLN A 480 14.40 -26.79 7.34
C GLN A 480 14.30 -27.81 8.47
#